data_AF-F8GCM1-F1
#
_entry.id   AF-F8GCM1-F1
#
_cell.length_a   1.000
_cell.length_b   1.000
_cell.length_c   1.000
_cell.angle_alpha   90.00
_cell.angle_beta   90.00
_cell.angle_gamma   90.00
#
_symmetry.space_group_name_H-M   'P 1'
#
loop_
_entity.id
_entity.type
_entity.pdbx_description
1 polymer ?
#
loop_
_entity_poly.entity_id
_entity_poly.type
_entity_poly.pdbx_seq_one_letter_code
_entity_poly.pdbx_strand_id
1 'polypeptide(L)'
;MGHLTQTKHNSPHPEKTITCFAFIHNGDASALLGDEWKGYRFKGNLFYVPEWKNGFPPHEIRALFWKCQKVWSLEHEIELLKRELKRLNEEFDSLEVKAAFYRRQLVLESRVSMILQRSFI
;
A
#
# COMPACT_ATOMS: atom_id res chain seq x y z
N MET A 1 -10.07 -10.19 55.96
CA MET A 1 -10.22 -8.91 55.25
C MET A 1 -8.97 -8.08 55.52
N GLY A 2 -8.16 -7.81 54.50
CA GLY A 2 -6.98 -6.95 54.61
C GLY A 2 -5.67 -7.53 54.08
N HIS A 3 -5.62 -7.96 52.81
CA HIS A 3 -4.34 -8.09 52.12
C HIS A 3 -3.93 -6.70 51.62
N LEU A 4 -2.99 -6.07 52.33
CA LEU A 4 -2.24 -4.93 51.82
C LEU A 4 -1.29 -5.44 50.74
N THR A 5 -1.70 -5.33 49.48
CA THR A 5 -0.80 -5.46 48.33
C THR A 5 0.16 -4.28 48.36
N GLN A 6 1.42 -4.55 48.72
CA GLN A 6 2.52 -3.63 48.49
C GLN A 6 2.57 -3.30 46.99
N THR A 7 2.24 -2.07 46.64
CA THR A 7 2.52 -1.50 45.33
C THR A 7 4.03 -1.50 45.16
N LYS A 8 4.56 -2.40 44.34
CA LYS A 8 5.95 -2.37 43.88
C LYS A 8 6.16 -1.03 43.18
N HIS A 9 6.82 -0.11 43.89
CA HIS A 9 7.34 1.12 43.31
C HIS A 9 8.44 0.69 42.32
N ASN A 10 8.12 0.67 41.03
CA ASN A 10 9.10 0.39 39.98
C ASN A 10 10.19 1.47 40.04
N SER A 11 11.35 1.13 40.58
CA SER A 11 12.56 1.96 40.47
C SER A 11 12.87 2.19 38.99
N PRO A 12 13.27 3.41 38.59
CA PRO A 12 13.57 3.72 37.19
C PRO A 12 14.74 2.83 36.73
N HIS A 13 14.52 2.07 35.66
CA HIS A 13 15.53 1.18 35.09
C HIS A 13 16.72 2.04 34.61
N PRO A 14 17.93 1.87 35.16
CA PRO A 14 19.07 2.76 34.91
C PRO A 14 19.45 2.80 33.43
N GLU A 15 19.28 1.69 32.72
CA GLU A 15 19.53 1.58 31.28
C GLU A 15 18.67 2.55 30.46
N LYS A 16 17.37 2.64 30.75
CA LYS A 16 16.45 3.57 30.05
C LYS A 16 16.81 5.03 30.33
N THR A 17 17.28 5.34 31.53
CA THR A 17 17.71 6.68 31.92
C THR A 17 19.00 7.10 31.22
N ILE A 18 19.97 6.19 31.10
CA ILE A 18 21.22 6.40 30.37
C ILE A 18 20.95 6.58 28.87
N THR A 19 20.04 5.79 28.31
CA THR A 19 19.60 5.90 26.92
C THR A 19 18.92 7.24 26.62
N CYS A 20 17.98 7.66 27.48
CA CYS A 20 17.35 8.98 27.36
C CYS A 20 18.36 10.12 27.51
N PHE A 21 19.33 9.99 28.42
CA PHE A 21 20.38 10.99 28.61
C PHE A 21 21.30 11.09 27.38
N ALA A 22 21.72 9.96 26.81
CA ALA A 22 22.49 9.91 25.59
C ALA A 22 21.73 10.50 24.40
N PHE A 23 20.41 10.29 24.32
CA PHE A 23 19.56 10.93 23.31
C PHE A 23 19.48 12.45 23.50
N ILE A 24 19.29 12.93 24.74
CA ILE A 24 19.22 14.37 25.04
C ILE A 24 20.56 15.07 24.73
N HIS A 25 21.69 14.39 24.96
CA HIS A 25 23.02 14.98 24.83
C HIS A 25 23.65 14.80 23.43
N ASN A 26 23.58 13.59 22.86
CA ASN A 26 24.23 13.25 21.58
C ASN A 26 23.25 13.31 20.40
N GLY A 27 21.94 13.30 20.68
CA GLY A 27 20.91 13.27 19.65
C GLY A 27 20.84 11.97 18.86
N ASP A 28 21.58 10.92 19.23
CA ASP A 28 21.64 9.70 18.42
C ASP A 28 20.33 8.91 18.52
N ALA A 29 19.68 8.70 17.37
CA ALA A 29 18.41 8.00 17.28
C ALA A 29 18.54 6.50 17.58
N SER A 30 19.74 5.92 17.35
CA SER A 30 20.01 4.50 17.61
C SER A 30 19.86 4.11 19.07
N ALA A 31 20.11 5.05 19.99
CA ALA A 31 19.91 4.84 21.41
C ALA A 31 18.44 4.48 21.71
N LEU A 32 17.47 5.13 21.06
CA LEU A 32 16.04 4.93 21.32
C LEU A 32 15.38 3.88 20.43
N LEU A 33 15.75 3.83 19.15
CA LEU A 33 15.03 3.08 18.12
C LEU A 33 15.75 1.79 17.69
N GLY A 34 16.96 1.55 18.20
CA GLY A 34 17.77 0.38 17.88
C GLY A 34 18.78 0.59 16.75
N ASP A 35 19.52 -0.47 16.44
CA ASP A 35 20.70 -0.41 15.56
C ASP A 35 20.39 -0.01 14.11
N GLU A 36 19.14 -0.15 13.66
CA GLU A 36 18.68 0.30 12.33
C GLU A 36 18.75 1.82 12.16
N TRP A 37 18.79 2.57 13.27
CA TRP A 37 18.81 4.03 13.28
C TRP A 37 20.21 4.60 13.53
N LYS A 38 21.25 3.79 13.33
CA LYS A 38 22.64 4.22 13.49
C LYS A 38 23.00 5.32 12.50
N GLY A 39 23.49 6.44 13.03
CA GLY A 39 23.89 7.62 12.25
C GLY A 39 22.79 8.66 12.05
N TYR A 40 21.54 8.35 12.40
CA TYR A 40 20.46 9.33 12.43
C TYR A 40 20.53 10.15 13.70
N ARG A 41 20.36 11.47 13.58
CA ARG A 41 20.52 12.38 14.72
C ARG A 41 19.35 13.34 14.86
N PHE A 42 18.85 13.51 16.08
CA PHE A 42 17.91 14.54 16.47
C PHE A 42 18.66 15.66 17.19
N LYS A 43 18.77 16.84 16.56
CA LYS A 43 19.44 18.00 17.16
C LYS A 43 18.61 19.26 16.94
N GLY A 44 18.26 19.96 18.02
CA GLY A 44 17.57 21.24 17.93
C GLY A 44 16.23 21.17 17.18
N ASN A 45 15.42 20.15 17.47
CA ASN A 45 14.13 19.87 16.81
C ASN A 45 14.22 19.53 15.31
N LEU A 46 15.42 19.27 14.78
CA LEU A 46 15.65 18.82 13.42
C LEU A 46 16.13 17.36 13.42
N PHE A 47 15.71 16.61 12.42
CA PHE A 47 16.12 15.24 12.16
C PHE A 47 17.16 15.19 11.05
N TYR A 48 18.33 14.65 11.34
CA TYR A 48 19.44 14.53 10.41
C TYR A 48 19.55 13.09 9.96
N VAL A 49 19.51 12.92 8.64
CA VAL A 49 19.74 11.65 7.95
C VAL A 49 21.23 11.56 7.62
N PRO A 50 21.87 10.38 7.78
CA PRO A 50 23.22 10.16 7.27
C PRO A 50 23.32 10.64 5.81
N GLU A 51 24.44 11.26 5.42
CA GLU A 51 24.69 11.81 4.06
C GLU A 51 23.98 13.13 3.73
N TRP A 52 23.00 13.57 4.53
CA TRP A 52 22.28 14.82 4.27
C TRP A 52 22.86 15.96 5.11
N LYS A 53 23.19 17.08 4.45
CA LYS A 53 23.77 18.25 5.11
C LYS A 53 22.76 19.04 5.95
N ASN A 54 21.50 19.04 5.52
CA ASN A 54 20.41 19.77 6.17
C ASN A 54 19.56 18.82 7.02
N GLY A 55 19.15 19.29 8.20
CA GLY A 55 18.20 18.59 9.05
C GLY A 55 16.77 18.88 8.63
N PHE A 56 15.90 17.88 8.75
CA PHE A 56 14.49 17.96 8.44
C PHE A 56 13.69 18.44 9.66
N PRO A 57 12.86 19.48 9.52
CA PRO A 57 11.93 19.84 10.57
C PRO A 57 10.77 18.83 10.66
N PRO A 58 10.10 18.72 11.81
CA PRO A 58 9.10 17.67 12.04
C PRO A 58 7.90 17.75 11.09
N HIS A 59 7.57 18.94 10.58
CA HIS A 59 6.47 19.12 9.62
C HIS A 59 6.81 18.56 8.24
N GLU A 60 8.07 18.66 7.80
CA GLU A 60 8.53 18.07 6.53
C GLU A 60 8.52 16.54 6.60
N ILE A 61 8.94 15.96 7.72
CA ILE A 61 8.88 14.51 7.95
C ILE A 61 7.43 14.02 7.89
N ARG A 62 6.51 14.73 8.56
CA ARG A 62 5.07 14.41 8.47
C ARG A 62 4.54 14.54 7.04
N ALA A 63 4.93 15.60 6.32
CA ALA A 63 4.51 15.78 4.94
C ALA A 63 5.04 14.66 4.04
N LEU A 64 6.29 14.22 4.24
CA LEU A 64 6.89 13.10 3.53
C LEU A 64 6.14 11.80 3.80
N PHE A 65 5.82 11.52 5.06
CA PHE A 65 5.04 10.34 5.45
C PHE A 65 3.71 10.28 4.70
N TRP A 66 2.92 11.36 4.72
CA TRP A 66 1.63 11.40 4.01
C TRP A 66 1.78 11.33 2.50
N LYS A 67 2.85 11.91 1.93
CA LYS A 67 3.16 11.79 0.51
C LYS A 67 3.46 10.33 0.13
N CYS A 68 4.30 9.64 0.89
CA CYS A 68 4.61 8.23 0.64
C CYS A 68 3.35 7.36 0.73
N GLN A 69 2.52 7.57 1.75
CA GLN A 69 1.25 6.85 1.87
C GLN A 69 0.31 7.12 0.70
N LYS A 70 0.21 8.38 0.26
CA LYS A 70 -0.60 8.74 -0.91
C LYS A 70 -0.08 8.09 -2.19
N VAL A 71 1.23 8.10 -2.42
CA VAL A 71 1.85 7.45 -3.58
C VAL A 71 1.54 5.96 -3.58
N TRP A 72 1.77 5.29 -2.46
CA TRP A 72 1.47 3.86 -2.33
C TRP A 72 0.00 3.54 -2.60
N SER A 73 -0.92 4.33 -2.06
CA SER A 73 -2.36 4.18 -2.31
C SER A 73 -2.71 4.32 -3.79
N LEU A 74 -2.12 5.32 -4.47
CA LEU A 74 -2.37 5.57 -5.89
C LEU A 74 -1.78 4.45 -6.77
N GLU A 75 -0.58 3.97 -6.44
CA GLU A 75 0.05 2.84 -7.14
C GLU A 75 -0.81 1.57 -7.04
N HIS A 76 -1.34 1.29 -5.85
CA HIS A 76 -2.23 0.17 -5.63
C HIS A 76 -3.53 0.29 -6.43
N GLU A 77 -4.15 1.47 -6.42
CA GLU A 77 -5.37 1.73 -7.19
C GLU A 77 -5.14 1.56 -8.70
N ILE A 78 -4.02 2.08 -9.23
CA ILE A 78 -3.63 1.88 -10.62
C ILE A 78 -3.49 0.39 -10.95
N GLU A 79 -2.91 -0.40 -10.06
CA GLU A 79 -2.77 -1.84 -10.26
C GLU A 79 -4.13 -2.54 -10.33
N LEU A 80 -5.05 -2.21 -9.42
CA LEU A 80 -6.40 -2.75 -9.43
C LEU A 80 -7.15 -2.38 -10.71
N LEU A 81 -7.09 -1.13 -11.13
CA LEU A 81 -7.72 -0.66 -12.37
C LEU A 81 -7.16 -1.36 -13.61
N LYS A 82 -5.84 -1.59 -13.67
CA LYS A 82 -5.22 -2.34 -14.77
C LYS A 82 -5.70 -3.78 -14.83
N ARG A 83 -5.87 -4.43 -13.68
CA ARG A 83 -6.41 -5.81 -13.62
C ARG A 83 -7.85 -5.85 -14.09
N GLU A 84 -8.66 -4.88 -13.69
CA GLU A 84 -10.07 -4.81 -14.10
C GLU A 84 -10.22 -4.55 -15.60
N LEU A 85 -9.42 -3.64 -16.16
CA LEU A 85 -9.37 -3.43 -17.61
C LEU A 85 -9.01 -4.71 -18.37
N LYS A 86 -8.03 -5.46 -17.87
CA LYS A 86 -7.65 -6.74 -18.48
C LYS A 86 -8.81 -7.75 -18.45
N ARG A 87 -9.49 -7.87 -17.31
CA ARG A 87 -10.67 -8.73 -17.14
C ARG A 87 -11.78 -8.39 -18.14
N LEU A 88 -12.11 -7.10 -18.25
CA LEU A 88 -13.14 -6.63 -19.18
C LEU A 88 -12.75 -6.85 -20.65
N ASN A 89 -11.47 -6.70 -20.98
CA ASN A 89 -10.99 -6.97 -22.34
C ASN A 89 -11.16 -8.46 -22.70
N GLU A 90 -10.77 -9.36 -21.81
CA GLU A 90 -10.95 -10.81 -22.01
C GLU A 90 -12.44 -11.19 -22.14
N GLU A 91 -13.31 -10.54 -21.36
CA GLU A 91 -14.76 -10.71 -21.47
C GLU A 91 -15.27 -10.23 -22.83
N PHE A 92 -14.81 -9.07 -23.30
CA PHE A 92 -15.17 -8.52 -24.61
C PHE A 92 -14.76 -9.44 -25.76
N ASP A 93 -13.53 -9.95 -25.75
CA ASP A 93 -13.03 -10.89 -26.76
C ASP A 93 -13.91 -12.15 -26.81
N SER A 94 -14.33 -12.67 -25.64
CA SER A 94 -15.22 -13.83 -25.56
C SER A 94 -16.60 -13.55 -26.17
N LEU A 95 -17.13 -12.34 -25.98
CA LEU A 95 -18.41 -11.92 -26.53
C LEU A 95 -18.33 -11.71 -28.03
N GLU A 96 -17.20 -11.20 -28.55
CA GLU A 96 -16.99 -11.04 -29.98
C GLU A 96 -17.00 -12.40 -30.70
N VAL A 97 -16.31 -13.41 -30.14
CA VAL A 97 -16.32 -14.78 -30.67
C VAL A 97 -17.75 -15.35 -30.71
N LYS A 98 -18.51 -15.20 -29.62
CA LYS A 98 -19.92 -15.64 -29.56
C LYS A 98 -20.77 -14.90 -30.59
N ALA A 99 -20.64 -13.58 -30.69
CA ALA A 99 -21.39 -12.78 -31.65
C ALA A 99 -21.10 -13.19 -33.09
N ALA A 100 -19.83 -13.44 -33.43
CA ALA A 100 -19.42 -13.93 -34.75
C ALA A 100 -20.03 -15.31 -35.06
N PHE A 101 -20.05 -16.22 -34.08
CA PHE A 101 -20.69 -17.52 -34.21
C PHE A 101 -22.19 -17.39 -34.50
N TYR A 102 -22.93 -16.61 -33.71
CA TYR A 102 -24.37 -16.42 -33.90
C TYR A 102 -24.72 -15.77 -35.24
N ARG A 103 -23.92 -14.81 -35.72
CA ARG A 103 -24.10 -14.23 -37.06
C ARG A 103 -24.02 -15.31 -38.15
N ARG A 104 -23.05 -16.22 -38.07
CA ARG A 104 -22.90 -17.33 -39.03
C ARG A 104 -24.06 -18.31 -38.95
N GLN A 105 -24.49 -18.66 -37.73
CA GLN A 105 -25.63 -19.55 -37.51
C GLN A 105 -26.91 -18.97 -38.10
N LEU A 106 -27.19 -17.69 -37.88
CA LEU A 106 -28.38 -17.02 -38.39
C LEU A 106 -28.43 -17.00 -39.93
N VAL A 107 -27.29 -16.85 -40.60
CA VAL A 107 -27.21 -16.96 -42.07
C VAL A 107 -27.54 -18.38 -42.53
N LEU A 108 -27.07 -19.40 -41.82
CA LEU A 108 -27.37 -20.80 -42.15
C LEU A 108 -28.86 -21.11 -41.94
N GLU A 109 -29.42 -20.71 -40.81
CA GLU A 109 -30.85 -20.87 -40.50
C GLU A 109 -31.71 -20.18 -41.55
N SER A 110 -31.38 -18.95 -41.93
CA SER A 110 -32.08 -18.22 -42.99
C SER A 110 -32.07 -18.97 -44.33
N ARG A 111 -30.92 -19.54 -44.72
CA ARG A 111 -30.80 -20.35 -45.95
C ARG A 111 -31.66 -21.62 -45.88
N VAL A 112 -31.63 -22.32 -44.74
CA VAL A 112 -32.45 -23.52 -44.52
C VAL A 112 -33.94 -23.15 -44.60
N SER A 113 -34.37 -22.06 -43.96
CA SER A 113 -35.75 -21.59 -44.05
C SER A 113 -36.17 -21.29 -45.50
N MET A 114 -35.31 -20.67 -46.31
CA MET A 114 -35.61 -20.44 -47.73
C MET A 114 -35.75 -21.75 -48.53
N ILE A 115 -34.91 -22.74 -48.25
CA ILE A 115 -35.00 -24.05 -48.91
C ILE A 115 -36.31 -24.75 -48.53
N LEU A 116 -36.65 -24.75 -47.23
CA LEU A 116 -37.89 -25.36 -46.74
C LEU A 116 -39.14 -24.67 -47.33
N GLN A 117 -39.14 -23.33 -47.41
CA GLN A 117 -40.23 -22.60 -48.06
C GLN A 117 -40.41 -23.02 -49.53
N ARG A 118 -39.32 -23.30 -50.25
CA ARG A 118 -39.37 -23.74 -51.65
C ARG A 118 -39.72 -25.22 -51.83
N SER A 119 -39.54 -26.06 -50.81
CA SER A 119 -39.81 -27.50 -50.92
C SER A 119 -41.25 -27.89 -50.56
N PHE A 120 -41.97 -27.04 -49.83
CA PHE A 120 -43.34 -27.30 -49.38
C PHE A 120 -44.40 -26.39 -50.05
N ILE A 121 -44.00 -25.64 -51.08
CA ILE A 121 -44.87 -24.90 -52.03
C ILE A 121 -44.63 -25.50 -53.41
#